data_AF-A0A7R9Q0J1-F1
#
_entry.id   AF-A0A7R9Q0J1-F1
#
_cell.length_a   1.000
_cell.length_b   1.000
_cell.length_c   1.000
_cell.angle_alpha   90.00
_cell.angle_beta   90.00
_cell.angle_gamma   90.00
#
_symmetry.space_group_name_H-M   'P 1'
#
loop_
_entity.id
_entity.type
_entity.pdbx_description
1 polymer ?
#
loop_
_entity_poly.entity_id
_entity_poly.type
_entity_poly.pdbx_seq_one_letter_code
_entity_poly.pdbx_strand_id
1 'polypeptide(L)'
;MLTFQMTHIGGVVSLIYGVLLHSGAPQRADGDRPPLAAEHTLDLTLEVIRLLNYVSLLDLNVVQSVLGGEGLSLQLRHICSYLLWYCTHHKKEALLNEAILLVGNFVVLNDENQALLESGQRPTVVQQLCSLPIEYFSDDRLSRVLFPTLIACCFQNPQNRTVLEKEMSTLMLSTFIESTIVGLQLRAVDSHVSANSLAEQRLTFAKRFPKNRWNEAKDYFEAQTEADP
;
A
#
# COMPACT_ATOMS: atom_id res chain seq x y z
N MET A 1 -25.11 -5.48 -11.98
CA MET A 1 -24.08 -4.43 -12.14
C MET A 1 -22.78 -4.82 -11.44
N LEU A 2 -22.83 -5.29 -10.19
CA LEU A 2 -21.68 -5.86 -9.45
C LEU A 2 -20.90 -6.95 -10.23
N THR A 3 -21.60 -7.89 -10.88
CA THR A 3 -20.98 -8.98 -11.65
C THR A 3 -20.13 -8.50 -12.82
N PHE A 4 -20.49 -7.37 -13.45
CA PHE A 4 -19.75 -6.79 -14.57
C PHE A 4 -18.51 -6.02 -14.10
N GLN A 5 -18.62 -5.26 -13.01
CA GLN A 5 -17.48 -4.59 -12.38
C GLN A 5 -16.42 -5.60 -11.90
N MET A 6 -16.87 -6.73 -11.34
CA MET A 6 -16.03 -7.88 -10.99
C MET A 6 -15.26 -8.44 -12.19
N THR A 7 -15.87 -8.49 -13.38
CA THR A 7 -15.23 -9.10 -14.56
C THR A 7 -14.11 -8.22 -15.13
N HIS A 8 -14.30 -6.90 -15.17
CA HIS A 8 -13.34 -5.99 -15.78
C HIS A 8 -12.11 -5.73 -14.91
N ILE A 9 -12.29 -5.44 -13.62
CA ILE A 9 -11.17 -5.21 -12.70
C ILE A 9 -10.37 -6.51 -12.50
N GLY A 10 -11.06 -7.64 -12.31
CA GLY A 10 -10.41 -8.95 -12.18
C GLY A 10 -9.61 -9.33 -13.42
N GLY A 11 -10.18 -9.15 -14.62
CA GLY A 11 -9.49 -9.46 -15.88
C GLY A 11 -8.21 -8.66 -16.09
N VAL A 12 -8.20 -7.40 -15.66
CA VAL A 12 -7.03 -6.52 -15.75
C VAL A 12 -5.91 -6.95 -14.80
N VAL A 13 -6.24 -7.38 -13.58
CA VAL A 13 -5.24 -7.93 -12.63
C VAL A 13 -4.67 -9.24 -13.15
N SER A 14 -5.51 -10.13 -13.68
CA SER A 14 -5.05 -11.39 -14.27
C SER A 14 -4.19 -11.17 -15.52
N LEU A 15 -4.45 -10.12 -16.31
CA LEU A 15 -3.57 -9.73 -17.41
C LEU A 15 -2.19 -9.32 -16.89
N ILE A 16 -2.11 -8.44 -15.89
CA ILE A 16 -0.81 -8.06 -15.29
C ILE A 16 -0.11 -9.31 -14.74
N TYR A 17 -0.82 -10.15 -14.00
CA TYR A 17 -0.25 -11.36 -13.43
C TYR A 17 0.34 -12.25 -14.52
N GLY A 18 -0.39 -12.45 -15.62
CA GLY A 18 0.08 -13.19 -16.78
C GLY A 18 1.30 -12.57 -17.43
N VAL A 19 1.34 -11.25 -17.64
CA VAL A 19 2.47 -10.60 -18.35
C VAL A 19 3.72 -10.49 -17.46
N LEU A 20 3.58 -10.19 -16.17
CA LEU A 20 4.72 -10.04 -15.25
C LEU A 20 5.26 -11.39 -14.77
N LEU A 21 4.38 -12.36 -14.54
CA LEU A 21 4.68 -13.60 -13.84
C LEU A 21 4.29 -14.83 -14.67
N HIS A 22 4.41 -14.75 -16.01
CA HIS A 22 4.05 -15.86 -16.93
C HIS A 22 4.76 -17.19 -16.59
N SER A 23 5.95 -17.13 -15.98
CA SER A 23 6.71 -18.31 -15.54
C SER A 23 6.49 -18.68 -14.06
N GLY A 24 5.50 -18.08 -13.41
CA GLY A 24 5.27 -18.14 -11.96
C GLY A 24 5.98 -17.01 -11.20
N ALA A 25 5.62 -16.84 -9.92
CA ALA A 25 6.32 -15.91 -9.04
C ALA A 25 7.79 -16.39 -8.88
N PRO A 26 8.80 -15.57 -9.21
CA PRO A 26 10.19 -15.99 -9.11
C PRO A 26 10.52 -16.39 -7.67
N GLN A 27 11.13 -17.56 -7.48
CA GLN A 27 11.70 -17.95 -6.19
C GLN A 27 12.83 -16.98 -5.85
N ARG A 28 12.66 -16.21 -4.78
CA ARG A 28 13.69 -15.29 -4.30
C ARG A 28 14.69 -16.07 -3.46
N ALA A 29 15.89 -16.30 -3.99
CA ALA A 29 17.04 -16.60 -3.15
C ALA A 29 17.60 -15.28 -2.59
N ASP A 30 18.20 -15.34 -1.39
CA ASP A 30 18.81 -14.17 -0.78
C ASP A 30 19.93 -13.61 -1.69
N GLY A 31 19.82 -12.32 -2.04
CA GLY A 31 20.78 -11.62 -2.91
C GLY A 31 20.50 -11.68 -4.42
N ASP A 32 19.46 -12.39 -4.87
CA ASP A 32 19.12 -12.43 -6.30
C ASP A 32 18.52 -11.11 -6.79
N ARG A 33 19.02 -10.65 -7.94
CA ARG A 33 18.49 -9.47 -8.63
C ARG A 33 17.31 -9.89 -9.53
N PRO A 34 16.19 -9.15 -9.53
CA PRO A 34 15.09 -9.44 -10.43
C PRO A 34 15.53 -9.42 -11.90
N PRO A 35 15.15 -10.42 -12.72
CA PRO A 35 15.40 -10.37 -14.16
C PRO A 35 14.71 -9.15 -14.75
N LEU A 36 15.36 -8.50 -15.73
CA LEU A 36 14.82 -7.31 -16.37
C LEU A 36 13.51 -7.63 -17.10
N ALA A 37 12.43 -7.00 -16.67
CA ALA A 37 11.18 -6.98 -17.41
C ALA A 37 11.28 -6.01 -18.61
N ALA A 38 10.50 -6.26 -19.66
CA ALA A 38 10.42 -5.35 -20.80
C ALA A 38 9.77 -4.03 -20.40
N GLU A 39 10.29 -2.89 -20.88
CA GLU A 39 9.79 -1.56 -20.49
C GLU A 39 8.29 -1.37 -20.80
N HIS A 40 7.82 -1.85 -21.97
CA HIS A 40 6.39 -1.77 -22.32
C HIS A 40 5.48 -2.52 -21.32
N THR A 41 5.99 -3.62 -20.73
CA THR A 41 5.27 -4.35 -19.68
C THR A 41 5.20 -3.52 -18.41
N LEU A 42 6.28 -2.82 -18.05
CA LEU A 42 6.33 -1.97 -16.86
C LEU A 42 5.42 -0.74 -17.03
N ASP A 43 5.41 -0.12 -18.21
CA ASP A 43 4.55 1.01 -18.54
C ASP A 43 3.06 0.60 -18.50
N LEU A 44 2.72 -0.54 -19.10
CA LEU A 44 1.37 -1.12 -19.01
C LEU A 44 0.98 -1.37 -17.54
N THR A 45 1.87 -1.99 -16.77
CA THR A 45 1.64 -2.27 -15.34
C THR A 45 1.40 -0.98 -14.56
N LEU A 46 2.21 0.06 -14.83
CA LEU A 46 2.09 1.37 -14.19
C LEU A 46 0.71 1.99 -14.44
N GLU A 47 0.28 2.04 -15.70
CA GLU A 47 -1.01 2.62 -16.06
C GLU A 47 -2.19 1.84 -15.49
N VAL A 48 -2.08 0.51 -15.44
CA VAL A 48 -3.12 -0.31 -14.81
C VAL A 48 -3.19 -0.09 -13.30
N ILE A 49 -2.05 -0.04 -12.59
CA ILE A 49 -2.06 0.21 -11.14
C ILE A 49 -2.57 1.62 -10.84
N ARG A 50 -2.20 2.62 -11.64
CA ARG A 50 -2.76 3.97 -11.58
C ARG A 50 -4.27 3.94 -11.71
N LEU A 51 -4.79 3.22 -12.71
CA LEU A 51 -6.22 3.06 -12.93
C LEU A 51 -6.89 2.46 -11.69
N LEU A 52 -6.36 1.37 -11.13
CA LEU A 52 -6.91 0.76 -9.91
C LEU A 52 -6.93 1.75 -8.74
N ASN A 53 -5.84 2.50 -8.53
CA ASN A 53 -5.78 3.52 -7.50
C ASN A 53 -6.80 4.65 -7.71
N TYR A 54 -7.07 5.05 -8.95
CA TYR A 54 -8.12 6.02 -9.25
C TYR A 54 -9.52 5.45 -9.02
N VAL A 55 -9.76 4.19 -9.36
CA VAL A 55 -11.05 3.52 -9.10
C VAL A 55 -11.29 3.38 -7.60
N SER A 56 -10.26 3.17 -6.78
CA SER A 56 -10.37 3.16 -5.31
C SER A 56 -10.84 4.49 -4.72
N LEU A 57 -10.66 5.62 -5.42
CA LEU A 57 -11.21 6.91 -4.98
C LEU A 57 -12.72 7.02 -5.23
N LEU A 58 -13.24 6.25 -6.19
CA LEU A 58 -14.65 6.25 -6.57
C LEU A 58 -15.43 5.27 -5.70
N ASP A 59 -14.93 4.03 -5.59
CA ASP A 59 -15.54 2.99 -4.78
C ASP A 59 -14.48 2.03 -4.24
N LEU A 60 -13.99 2.35 -3.04
CA LEU A 60 -13.01 1.55 -2.33
C LEU A 60 -13.53 0.13 -2.04
N ASN A 61 -14.79 0.01 -1.62
CA ASN A 61 -15.38 -1.26 -1.20
C ASN A 61 -15.48 -2.24 -2.37
N VAL A 62 -15.89 -1.74 -3.55
CA VAL A 62 -15.90 -2.57 -4.77
C VAL A 62 -14.49 -3.04 -5.11
N VAL A 63 -13.49 -2.16 -5.09
CA VAL A 63 -12.11 -2.57 -5.38
C VAL A 63 -11.61 -3.61 -4.38
N GLN A 64 -11.79 -3.37 -3.08
CA GLN A 64 -11.37 -4.31 -2.03
C GLN A 64 -12.07 -5.67 -2.16
N SER A 65 -13.38 -5.68 -2.44
CA SER A 65 -14.16 -6.90 -2.61
C SER A 65 -13.73 -7.69 -3.85
N VAL A 66 -13.50 -7.03 -4.99
CA VAL A 66 -13.06 -7.69 -6.22
C VAL A 66 -11.66 -8.28 -6.06
N LEU A 67 -10.74 -7.47 -5.54
CA LEU A 67 -9.34 -7.86 -5.39
C LEU A 67 -9.13 -8.87 -4.25
N GLY A 68 -9.99 -8.86 -3.24
CA GLY A 68 -9.99 -9.82 -2.13
C GLY A 68 -10.59 -11.17 -2.50
N GLY A 69 -11.28 -11.25 -3.64
CA GLY A 69 -11.89 -12.48 -4.14
C GLY A 69 -10.90 -13.64 -4.29
N GLU A 70 -11.42 -14.86 -4.17
CA GLU A 70 -10.63 -16.09 -4.30
C GLU A 70 -9.86 -16.12 -5.63
N GLY A 71 -8.59 -16.50 -5.57
CA GLY A 71 -7.68 -16.51 -6.72
C GLY A 71 -7.08 -15.14 -7.08
N LEU A 72 -7.88 -14.07 -7.12
CA LEU A 72 -7.39 -12.72 -7.41
C LEU A 72 -6.51 -12.16 -6.30
N SER A 73 -6.89 -12.40 -5.04
CA SER A 73 -6.09 -12.01 -3.87
C SER A 73 -4.67 -12.57 -3.90
N LEU A 74 -4.52 -13.83 -4.32
CA LEU A 74 -3.23 -14.49 -4.49
C LEU A 74 -2.40 -13.82 -5.61
N GLN A 75 -3.03 -13.55 -6.76
CA GLN A 75 -2.38 -12.87 -7.88
C GLN A 75 -1.94 -11.47 -7.48
N LEU A 76 -2.80 -10.70 -6.81
CA LEU A 76 -2.50 -9.37 -6.32
C LEU A 76 -1.31 -9.41 -5.36
N ARG A 77 -1.30 -10.34 -4.40
CA ARG A 77 -0.19 -10.48 -3.45
C ARG A 77 1.13 -10.75 -4.16
N HIS A 78 1.14 -11.64 -5.15
CA HIS A 78 2.32 -11.92 -5.95
C HIS A 78 2.77 -10.69 -6.77
N ILE A 79 1.84 -9.96 -7.38
CA ILE A 79 2.13 -8.71 -8.11
C ILE A 79 2.75 -7.69 -7.17
N CYS A 80 2.11 -7.37 -6.06
CA CYS A 80 2.60 -6.40 -5.07
C CYS A 80 3.98 -6.79 -4.56
N SER A 81 4.15 -8.05 -4.16
CA SER A 81 5.42 -8.57 -3.70
C SER A 81 6.51 -8.42 -4.76
N TYR A 82 6.25 -8.84 -6.00
CA TYR A 82 7.17 -8.72 -7.12
C TYR A 82 7.54 -7.27 -7.41
N LEU A 83 6.57 -6.36 -7.45
CA LEU A 83 6.80 -4.95 -7.76
C LEU A 83 7.59 -4.24 -6.67
N LEU A 84 7.31 -4.52 -5.38
CA LEU A 84 8.11 -3.99 -4.27
C LEU A 84 9.58 -4.42 -4.40
N TRP A 85 9.82 -5.68 -4.74
CA TRP A 85 11.18 -6.20 -4.94
C TRP A 85 11.84 -5.63 -6.21
N TYR A 86 11.16 -5.70 -7.36
CA TYR A 86 11.68 -5.28 -8.66
C TYR A 86 11.99 -3.78 -8.68
N CYS A 87 11.03 -2.96 -8.28
CA CYS A 87 11.16 -1.51 -8.40
C CYS A 87 12.16 -0.93 -7.40
N THR A 88 12.35 -1.57 -6.25
CA THR A 88 13.41 -1.21 -5.29
C THR A 88 14.79 -1.47 -5.89
N HIS A 89 15.02 -2.66 -6.46
CA HIS A 89 16.32 -3.02 -7.05
C HIS A 89 16.65 -2.21 -8.30
N HIS A 90 15.67 -1.97 -9.17
CA HIS A 90 15.86 -1.26 -10.44
C HIS A 90 15.49 0.23 -10.37
N LYS A 91 15.22 0.75 -9.17
CA LYS A 91 14.90 2.17 -8.91
C LYS A 91 13.75 2.72 -9.76
N LYS A 92 12.70 1.93 -9.98
CA LYS A 92 11.49 2.33 -10.72
C LYS A 92 10.50 3.04 -9.77
N GLU A 93 10.87 4.22 -9.29
CA GLU A 93 10.15 4.93 -8.21
C GLU A 93 8.66 5.18 -8.51
N ALA A 94 8.32 5.61 -9.73
CA ALA A 94 6.93 5.89 -10.10
C ALA A 94 6.03 4.66 -9.95
N LEU A 95 6.51 3.49 -10.38
CA LEU A 95 5.77 2.23 -10.25
C LEU A 95 5.76 1.73 -8.81
N LEU A 96 6.86 1.90 -8.07
CA LEU A 96 6.93 1.57 -6.66
C LEU A 96 5.89 2.34 -5.83
N ASN A 97 5.79 3.65 -6.05
CA ASN A 97 4.83 4.52 -5.37
C ASN A 97 3.38 4.09 -5.63
N GLU A 98 3.04 3.74 -6.87
CA GLU A 98 1.70 3.28 -7.22
C GLU A 98 1.38 1.91 -6.62
N ALA A 99 2.37 1.00 -6.57
CA ALA A 99 2.20 -0.30 -5.91
C ALA A 99 1.99 -0.15 -4.39
N ILE A 100 2.75 0.73 -3.72
CA ILE A 100 2.57 1.04 -2.29
C ILE A 100 1.17 1.63 -2.05
N LEU A 101 0.72 2.54 -2.91
CA LEU A 101 -0.61 3.13 -2.83
C LEU A 101 -1.71 2.08 -2.99
N LEU A 102 -1.56 1.17 -3.96
CA LEU A 102 -2.52 0.09 -4.21
C LEU A 102 -2.63 -0.85 -3.01
N VAL A 103 -1.51 -1.22 -2.38
CA VAL A 103 -1.53 -2.03 -1.15
C VAL A 103 -2.33 -1.34 -0.05
N GLY A 104 -2.10 -0.04 0.17
CA GLY A 104 -2.84 0.72 1.19
C GLY A 104 -4.34 0.78 0.91
N ASN A 105 -4.74 1.05 -0.33
CA ASN A 105 -6.14 1.04 -0.74
C ASN A 105 -6.78 -0.35 -0.57
N PHE A 106 -6.03 -1.41 -0.87
CA PHE A 106 -6.54 -2.78 -0.78
C PHE A 106 -6.88 -3.21 0.65
N VAL A 107 -6.14 -2.72 1.66
CA VAL A 107 -6.25 -3.24 3.04
C VAL A 107 -6.83 -2.27 4.06
N VAL A 108 -6.96 -0.98 3.74
CA VAL A 108 -7.42 -0.01 4.73
C VAL A 108 -8.78 -0.41 5.32
N LEU A 109 -8.81 -0.58 6.64
CA LEU A 109 -9.98 -1.02 7.43
C LEU A 109 -10.67 -2.28 6.89
N ASN A 110 -9.88 -3.21 6.36
CA ASN A 110 -10.37 -4.49 5.85
C ASN A 110 -9.49 -5.62 6.40
N ASP A 111 -9.89 -6.19 7.53
CA ASP A 111 -9.12 -7.17 8.30
C ASP A 111 -8.80 -8.43 7.48
N GLU A 112 -9.76 -8.89 6.66
CA GLU A 112 -9.57 -10.02 5.74
C GLU A 112 -8.44 -9.74 4.75
N ASN A 113 -8.46 -8.57 4.12
CA ASN A 113 -7.43 -8.18 3.16
C ASN A 113 -6.08 -7.88 3.83
N GLN A 114 -6.06 -7.36 5.06
CA GLN A 114 -4.83 -7.17 5.83
C GLN A 114 -4.15 -8.51 6.13
N ALA A 115 -4.91 -9.54 6.53
CA ALA A 115 -4.39 -10.87 6.84
C ALA A 115 -3.74 -11.54 5.62
N LEU A 116 -4.22 -11.24 4.41
CA LEU A 116 -3.61 -11.74 3.18
C LEU A 116 -2.15 -11.28 3.02
N LEU A 117 -1.79 -10.08 3.51
CA LEU A 117 -0.44 -9.54 3.32
C LEU A 117 0.64 -10.25 4.13
N GLU A 118 0.28 -10.88 5.25
CA GLU A 118 1.18 -11.69 6.08
C GLU A 118 1.38 -13.10 5.49
N SER A 119 0.42 -13.59 4.71
CA SER A 119 0.47 -14.95 4.19
C SER A 119 1.48 -15.12 3.04
N GLY A 120 2.07 -16.32 2.95
CA GLY A 120 2.88 -16.75 1.80
C GLY A 120 4.39 -16.75 2.04
N GLN A 121 5.15 -16.59 0.95
CA GLN A 121 6.61 -16.64 0.99
C GLN A 121 7.19 -15.39 1.65
N ARG A 122 8.23 -15.58 2.47
CA ARG A 122 8.99 -14.48 3.05
C ARG A 122 10.02 -13.93 2.04
N PRO A 123 10.34 -12.62 2.07
CA PRO A 123 9.70 -11.60 2.89
C PRO A 123 8.26 -11.31 2.44
N THR A 124 7.34 -11.21 3.41
CA THR A 124 5.92 -10.88 3.16
C THR A 124 5.78 -9.45 2.63
N VAL A 125 4.60 -9.07 2.13
CA VAL A 125 4.38 -7.70 1.60
C VAL A 125 4.64 -6.66 2.70
N VAL A 126 4.19 -6.91 3.92
CA VAL A 126 4.41 -6.01 5.07
C VAL A 126 5.90 -5.91 5.40
N GLN A 127 6.63 -7.04 5.43
CA GLN A 127 8.08 -7.03 5.64
C GLN A 127 8.79 -6.22 4.55
N GLN A 128 8.44 -6.44 3.28
CA GLN A 128 9.04 -5.70 2.17
C GLN A 128 8.78 -4.19 2.24
N LEU A 129 7.59 -3.76 2.69
CA LEU A 129 7.29 -2.35 2.90
C LEU A 129 8.15 -1.75 4.02
N CYS A 130 8.41 -2.50 5.09
CA CYS A 130 9.26 -2.06 6.19
C CYS A 130 10.75 -2.06 5.81
N SER A 131 11.17 -2.87 4.84
CA SER A 131 12.56 -2.95 4.34
C SER A 131 12.82 -2.08 3.10
N LEU A 132 11.95 -1.13 2.77
CA LEU A 132 12.17 -0.18 1.68
C LEU A 132 13.40 0.70 1.94
N PRO A 133 13.96 1.37 0.89
CA PRO A 133 15.06 2.30 1.07
C PRO A 133 14.74 3.41 2.08
N ILE A 134 15.75 3.88 2.82
CA ILE A 134 15.61 4.84 3.93
C ILE A 134 14.92 6.15 3.52
N GLU A 135 15.00 6.51 2.25
CA GLU A 135 14.33 7.68 1.66
C GLU A 135 12.81 7.61 1.87
N TYR A 136 12.20 6.41 1.86
CA TYR A 136 10.77 6.24 2.13
C TYR A 136 10.36 6.50 3.59
N PHE A 137 11.34 6.62 4.50
CA PHE A 137 11.11 6.90 5.91
C PHE A 137 11.55 8.31 6.32
N SER A 138 12.37 8.96 5.51
CA SER A 138 13.03 10.22 5.85
C SER A 138 12.65 11.40 4.94
N ASP A 139 12.30 11.15 3.67
CA ASP A 139 11.85 12.19 2.73
C ASP A 139 10.34 12.43 2.87
N ASP A 140 9.92 13.68 3.10
CA ASP A 140 8.51 14.04 3.33
C ASP A 140 7.59 13.58 2.19
N ARG A 141 8.05 13.64 0.93
CA ARG A 141 7.24 13.22 -0.22
C ARG A 141 7.06 11.71 -0.25
N LEU A 142 8.12 10.92 -0.03
CA LEU A 142 8.03 9.46 -0.03
C LEU A 142 7.37 8.90 1.24
N SER A 143 7.59 9.51 2.41
CA SER A 143 6.90 9.15 3.65
C SER A 143 5.39 9.35 3.54
N ARG A 144 4.92 10.38 2.82
CA ARG A 144 3.48 10.56 2.49
C ARG A 144 2.92 9.45 1.60
N VAL A 145 3.77 8.72 0.88
CA VAL A 145 3.36 7.52 0.13
C VAL A 145 3.35 6.30 1.07
N LEU A 146 4.43 6.05 1.80
CA LEU A 146 4.60 4.83 2.59
C LEU A 146 3.76 4.81 3.88
N PHE A 147 3.82 5.87 4.70
CA PHE A 147 3.28 5.81 6.06
C PHE A 147 1.77 5.59 6.10
N PRO A 148 0.94 6.22 5.24
CA PRO A 148 -0.48 5.86 5.17
C PRO A 148 -0.73 4.39 4.81
N THR A 149 0.13 3.77 3.99
CA THR A 149 0.03 2.33 3.69
C THR A 149 0.40 1.49 4.90
N LEU A 150 1.49 1.81 5.61
CA LEU A 150 1.86 1.08 6.83
C LEU A 150 0.77 1.19 7.91
N ILE A 151 0.19 2.38 8.09
CA ILE A 151 -0.96 2.61 8.97
C ILE A 151 -2.13 1.71 8.55
N ALA A 152 -2.48 1.69 7.26
CA ALA A 152 -3.55 0.83 6.73
C ALA A 152 -3.28 -0.67 6.94
N CYS A 153 -2.03 -1.12 6.80
CA CYS A 153 -1.66 -2.52 6.99
C CYS A 153 -1.72 -2.97 8.46
N CYS A 154 -1.33 -2.09 9.39
CA CYS A 154 -1.05 -2.47 10.79
C CYS A 154 -2.11 -2.00 11.78
N PHE A 155 -2.92 -0.99 11.47
CA PHE A 155 -3.94 -0.49 12.39
C PHE A 155 -4.97 -1.59 12.71
N GLN A 156 -5.17 -1.85 14.00
CA GLN A 156 -6.01 -2.94 14.53
C GLN A 156 -5.64 -4.35 14.05
N ASN A 157 -4.41 -4.53 13.57
CA ASN A 157 -3.89 -5.84 13.16
C ASN A 157 -2.62 -6.18 13.96
N PRO A 158 -2.75 -6.89 15.10
CA PRO A 158 -1.62 -7.19 15.98
C PRO A 158 -0.48 -7.92 15.28
N GLN A 159 -0.80 -8.82 14.34
CA GLN A 159 0.20 -9.61 13.61
C GLN A 159 1.05 -8.74 12.70
N ASN A 160 0.42 -7.93 11.85
CA ASN A 160 1.11 -6.96 10.99
C ASN A 160 1.85 -5.91 11.81
N ARG A 161 1.32 -5.50 12.96
CA ARG A 161 2.00 -4.61 13.90
C ARG A 161 3.28 -5.25 14.48
N THR A 162 3.23 -6.51 14.90
CA THR A 162 4.42 -7.23 15.39
C THR A 162 5.50 -7.33 14.30
N VAL A 163 5.11 -7.48 13.02
CA VAL A 163 6.07 -7.42 11.90
C VAL A 163 6.69 -6.03 11.79
N LEU A 164 5.88 -4.97 11.84
CA LEU A 164 6.35 -3.59 11.80
C LEU A 164 7.36 -3.29 12.93
N GLU A 165 7.05 -3.70 14.17
CA GLU A 165 7.87 -3.46 15.37
C GLU A 165 9.24 -4.13 15.33
N LYS A 166 9.37 -5.22 14.57
CA LYS A 166 10.66 -5.89 14.36
C LYS A 166 11.59 -5.11 13.43
N GLU A 167 11.02 -4.31 12.53
CA GLU A 167 11.75 -3.62 11.47
C GLU A 167 11.91 -2.12 11.77
N MET A 168 10.95 -1.49 12.46
CA MET A 168 10.95 -0.06 12.76
C MET A 168 10.08 0.32 13.97
N SER A 169 10.28 1.54 14.50
CA SER A 169 9.45 2.08 15.58
C SER A 169 8.05 2.50 15.11
N THR A 170 7.01 2.02 15.79
CA THR A 170 5.61 2.42 15.57
C THR A 170 5.38 3.92 15.84
N LEU A 171 6.21 4.54 16.68
CA LEU A 171 6.11 5.95 17.03
C LEU A 171 6.21 6.85 15.80
N MET A 172 6.98 6.45 14.76
CA MET A 172 7.06 7.19 13.50
C MET A 172 5.69 7.35 12.84
N LEU A 173 4.83 6.33 12.92
CA LEU A 173 3.48 6.40 12.37
C LEU A 173 2.58 7.29 13.22
N SER A 174 2.70 7.23 14.56
CA SER A 174 1.94 8.13 15.45
C SER A 174 2.30 9.60 15.21
N THR A 175 3.60 9.91 15.18
CA THR A 175 4.09 11.28 14.92
C THR A 175 3.65 11.80 13.56
N PHE A 176 3.59 10.95 12.54
CA PHE A 176 3.06 11.32 11.23
C PHE A 176 1.56 11.65 11.28
N ILE A 177 0.76 10.85 11.99
CA ILE A 177 -0.68 11.09 12.17
C ILE A 177 -0.88 12.42 12.91
N GLU A 178 -0.17 12.63 14.00
CA GLU A 178 -0.23 13.87 14.79
C GLU A 178 0.15 15.10 13.96
N SER A 179 1.26 15.03 13.22
CA SER A 179 1.68 16.11 12.32
C SER A 179 0.63 16.42 11.25
N THR A 180 -0.06 15.38 10.76
CA THR A 180 -1.15 15.55 9.78
C THR A 180 -2.40 16.20 10.40
N ILE A 181 -2.75 15.84 11.64
CA ILE A 181 -3.85 16.47 12.39
C ILE A 181 -3.56 17.96 12.58
N VAL A 182 -2.39 18.29 13.13
CA VAL A 182 -1.97 19.68 13.39
C VAL A 182 -1.92 20.48 12.09
N GLY A 183 -1.35 19.91 11.02
CA GLY A 183 -1.28 20.56 9.71
C GLY A 183 -2.65 20.89 9.10
N LEU A 184 -3.67 20.05 9.32
CA LEU A 184 -5.04 20.35 8.87
C LEU A 184 -5.69 21.46 9.68
N GLN A 185 -5.46 21.51 11.00
CA GLN A 185 -6.02 22.55 11.87
C GLN A 185 -5.48 23.94 11.48
N LEU A 186 -4.19 24.04 11.17
CA LEU A 186 -3.57 25.28 10.71
C LEU A 186 -4.14 25.75 9.35
N ARG A 187 -4.33 24.82 8.41
CA ARG A 187 -4.88 25.14 7.07
C ARG A 187 -6.35 25.55 7.07
N ALA A 188 -7.13 25.15 8.08
CA ALA A 188 -8.52 25.58 8.21
C ALA A 188 -8.66 27.07 8.56
N VAL A 189 -7.58 27.71 9.02
CA VAL A 189 -7.54 29.13 9.38
C VAL A 189 -7.24 30.02 8.16
N ASP A 190 -6.47 29.51 7.19
CA ASP A 190 -6.07 30.23 5.98
C ASP A 190 -6.91 29.80 4.76
N SER A 191 -8.06 30.46 4.58
CA SER A 191 -9.10 30.12 3.58
C SER A 191 -8.78 30.53 2.12
N HIS A 192 -7.56 30.28 1.65
CA HIS A 192 -7.22 30.37 0.22
C HIS A 192 -6.26 29.25 -0.18
N VAL A 193 -6.78 28.05 -0.51
CA VAL A 193 -5.97 27.04 -1.19
C VAL A 193 -6.72 26.45 -2.38
N SER A 194 -6.07 26.62 -3.53
CA SER A 194 -6.36 26.12 -4.88
C SER A 194 -6.81 24.66 -4.91
N ALA A 195 -7.62 24.31 -5.90
CA ALA A 195 -8.00 22.94 -6.19
C ALA A 195 -6.75 22.10 -6.52
N ASN A 196 -6.31 21.27 -5.57
CA ASN A 196 -5.27 20.27 -5.82
C ASN A 196 -5.74 19.32 -6.92
N SER A 197 -4.83 18.93 -7.81
CA SER A 197 -5.11 17.96 -8.86
C SER A 197 -5.59 16.63 -8.27
N LEU A 198 -6.38 15.86 -9.01
CA LEU A 198 -6.84 14.53 -8.56
C LEU A 198 -5.66 13.61 -8.19
N ALA A 199 -4.54 13.76 -8.90
CA ALA A 199 -3.29 13.04 -8.66
C ALA A 199 -2.64 13.38 -7.31
N GLU A 200 -2.82 14.59 -6.79
CA GLU A 200 -2.35 15.00 -5.46
C GLU A 200 -3.36 14.62 -4.38
N GLN A 201 -4.66 14.74 -4.67
CA GLN A 201 -5.72 14.38 -3.73
C GLN A 201 -5.62 12.92 -3.28
N ARG A 202 -5.34 11.99 -4.21
CA ARG A 202 -5.21 10.56 -3.90
C ARG A 202 -4.07 10.22 -2.92
N LEU A 203 -3.05 11.07 -2.85
CA LEU A 203 -1.92 10.90 -1.94
C LEU A 203 -2.18 11.49 -0.55
N THR A 204 -3.24 12.29 -0.40
CA THR A 204 -3.59 12.85 0.91
C THR A 204 -4.01 11.76 1.89
N PHE A 205 -3.54 11.85 3.14
CA PHE A 205 -3.89 10.89 4.18
C PHE A 205 -5.41 10.76 4.35
N ALA A 206 -6.15 11.87 4.22
CA ALA A 206 -7.61 11.91 4.32
C ALA A 206 -8.36 11.08 3.26
N LYS A 207 -7.75 10.82 2.11
CA LYS A 207 -8.31 9.95 1.06
C LYS A 207 -7.90 8.49 1.22
N ARG A 208 -6.87 8.22 2.04
CA ARG A 208 -6.26 6.89 2.21
C ARG A 208 -6.60 6.25 3.55
N PHE A 209 -7.00 7.04 4.54
CA PHE A 209 -7.40 6.58 5.86
C PHE A 209 -8.44 7.54 6.46
N PRO A 210 -9.58 7.04 6.97
CA PRO A 210 -10.71 7.89 7.30
C PRO A 210 -10.45 8.73 8.57
N LYS A 211 -10.78 10.03 8.46
CA LYS A 211 -10.47 11.06 9.48
C LYS A 211 -10.98 10.74 10.88
N ASN A 212 -12.13 10.11 10.99
CA ASN A 212 -12.75 9.74 12.27
C ASN A 212 -11.95 8.67 13.03
N ARG A 213 -11.03 7.95 12.39
CA ARG A 213 -10.17 6.93 13.00
C ARG A 213 -8.76 7.45 13.32
N TRP A 214 -8.45 8.71 13.03
CA TRP A 214 -7.07 9.24 13.15
C TRP A 214 -6.56 9.24 14.58
N ASN A 215 -7.34 9.74 15.54
CA ASN A 215 -6.92 9.75 16.95
C ASN A 215 -6.74 8.32 17.48
N GLU A 216 -7.67 7.42 17.17
CA GLU A 216 -7.56 6.02 17.56
C GLU A 216 -6.32 5.34 16.95
N ALA A 217 -6.01 5.63 15.68
CA ALA A 217 -4.79 5.13 15.04
C ALA A 217 -3.52 5.72 15.66
N LYS A 218 -3.52 7.00 16.00
CA LYS A 218 -2.43 7.65 16.73
C LYS A 218 -2.18 6.92 18.06
N ASP A 219 -3.21 6.82 18.90
CA ASP A 219 -3.13 6.18 20.22
C ASP A 219 -2.69 4.72 20.10
N TYR A 220 -3.20 3.99 19.09
CA TYR A 220 -2.79 2.62 18.80
C TYR A 220 -1.28 2.50 18.58
N PHE A 221 -0.68 3.35 17.74
CA PHE A 221 0.76 3.27 17.44
C PHE A 221 1.67 3.90 18.52
N GLU A 222 1.10 4.74 19.39
CA GLU A 222 1.77 5.30 20.58
C GLU A 222 1.85 4.33 21.75
N ALA A 223 0.84 3.47 21.92
CA ALA A 223 0.82 2.47 22.98
C ALA A 223 2.02 1.53 22.86
N GLN A 224 2.70 1.25 23.97
CA GLN A 224 3.70 0.18 24.01
C GLN A 224 2.98 -1.16 24.00
N THR A 225 3.43 -2.08 23.15
CA THR A 225 2.96 -3.47 23.20
C THR A 225 3.46 -4.05 24.52
N GLU A 226 2.55 -4.29 25.47
CA GLU A 226 2.89 -5.08 26.66
C GLU A 226 3.41 -6.43 26.16
N ALA A 227 4.68 -6.70 26.42
CA ALA A 227 5.26 -8.00 26.14
C ALA A 227 4.52 -9.00 27.03
N ASP A 228 3.68 -9.85 26.42
CA ASP A 228 3.07 -10.98 27.12
C ASP A 228 4.21 -11.81 27.77
N PRO A 229 4.17 -12.05 29.09
CA PRO A 229 5.24 -12.71 29.83
C PRO A 229 5.46 -14.18 29.47
#